data_AF-T2SB28-F1
#
_entry.id   AF-T2SB28-F1
#
_cell.length_a   1.000
_cell.length_b   1.000
_cell.length_c   1.000
_cell.angle_alpha   90.00
_cell.angle_beta   90.00
_cell.angle_gamma   90.00
#
_symmetry.space_group_name_H-M   'P 1'
#
loop_
_entity.id
_entity.type
_entity.pdbx_description
1 polymer ?
#
loop_
_entity_poly.entity_id
_entity_poly.type
_entity_poly.pdbx_seq_one_letter_code
_entity_poly.pdbx_strand_id
1 'polypeptide(L)'
;MQNGLSALYARDYNDSLGVLDQAEQRFDKLQSAFTKGAGYVGAAMINDNVRAYGGNIYEGVLINYYKAIDYMLLNDNANARVQFNRANERQRRAKEFYYQEVQKAIKDIDSSKKHNINIERSRAEVSEILNNTYSNLDKYEAYQGLINPAVSYLSGLFYALDGDKTRG
;
A
#
# COMPACT_ATOMS: atom_id res chain seq x y z
N MET A 1 8.88 4.91 -11.09
CA MET A 1 9.09 3.68 -10.31
C MET A 1 9.76 2.58 -11.13
N GLN A 2 9.19 2.13 -12.25
CA GLN A 2 9.76 1.05 -13.09
C GLN A 2 11.22 1.28 -13.51
N ASN A 3 11.57 2.49 -13.94
CA ASN A 3 12.96 2.80 -14.30
C ASN A 3 13.94 2.70 -13.12
N GLY A 4 13.50 3.07 -11.91
CA GLY A 4 14.34 2.94 -10.70
C GLY A 4 14.60 1.47 -10.36
N LEU A 5 13.57 0.63 -10.45
CA LEU A 5 13.72 -0.83 -10.32
C LEU A 5 14.66 -1.43 -11.36
N SER A 6 14.58 -0.94 -12.61
CA SER A 6 15.49 -1.38 -13.66
C SER A 6 16.95 -1.06 -13.32
N ALA A 7 17.22 0.14 -12.79
CA ALA A 7 18.55 0.55 -12.35
C ALA A 7 19.04 -0.25 -11.14
N LEU A 8 18.18 -0.48 -10.13
CA LEU A 8 18.45 -1.39 -9.00
C LEU A 8 18.88 -2.78 -9.50
N TYR A 9 18.13 -3.38 -10.44
CA TYR A 9 18.46 -4.70 -10.98
C TYR A 9 19.73 -4.71 -11.83
N ALA A 10 20.06 -3.58 -12.46
CA ALA A 10 21.33 -3.36 -13.15
C ALA A 10 22.50 -3.08 -12.19
N ARG A 11 22.25 -3.03 -10.87
CA ARG A 11 23.20 -2.66 -9.80
C ARG A 11 23.69 -1.21 -9.87
N ASP A 12 22.96 -0.34 -10.56
CA ASP A 12 23.18 1.09 -10.55
C ASP A 12 22.33 1.76 -9.46
N TYR A 13 22.77 1.58 -8.21
CA TYR A 13 21.98 2.01 -7.05
C TYR A 13 21.86 3.53 -6.94
N ASN A 14 22.86 4.28 -7.40
CA ASN A 14 22.80 5.74 -7.37
C ASN A 14 21.80 6.28 -8.41
N ASP A 15 21.77 5.71 -9.62
CA ASP A 15 20.75 6.06 -10.61
C ASP A 15 19.35 5.63 -10.14
N SER A 16 19.25 4.42 -9.55
CA SER A 16 18.01 3.95 -8.93
C SER A 16 17.47 4.95 -7.91
N LEU A 17 18.31 5.39 -6.96
CA LEU A 17 17.95 6.39 -5.96
C LEU A 17 17.50 7.70 -6.59
N GLY A 18 18.22 8.21 -7.59
CA GLY A 18 17.86 9.45 -8.29
C GLY A 18 16.50 9.36 -8.99
N VAL A 19 16.21 8.24 -9.64
CA VAL A 19 14.92 7.99 -10.29
C VAL A 19 13.80 7.79 -9.28
N LEU A 20 14.07 7.09 -8.17
CA LEU A 20 13.11 6.87 -7.09
C LEU A 20 12.81 8.16 -6.32
N ASP A 21 13.77 9.06 -6.15
CA ASP A 21 13.55 10.39 -5.57
C ASP A 21 12.60 11.22 -6.43
N GLN A 22 12.79 11.24 -7.75
CA GLN A 22 11.87 11.91 -8.67
C GLN A 22 10.47 11.29 -8.60
N ALA A 23 10.37 9.97 -8.45
CA ALA A 23 9.10 9.29 -8.26
C ALA A 23 8.43 9.69 -6.94
N GLU A 24 9.19 9.75 -5.84
CA GLU A 24 8.69 10.19 -4.52
C GLU A 24 8.16 11.62 -4.58
N GLN A 25 8.89 12.55 -5.21
CA GLN A 25 8.46 13.94 -5.34
C GLN A 25 7.15 14.08 -6.13
N ARG A 26 7.01 13.35 -7.24
CA ARG A 26 5.77 13.33 -8.03
C ARG A 26 4.62 12.75 -7.22
N PHE A 27 4.88 11.66 -6.49
CA PHE A 27 3.93 11.02 -5.61
C PHE A 27 3.44 11.99 -4.52
N ASP A 28 4.36 12.62 -3.79
CA ASP A 28 4.03 13.53 -2.69
C ASP A 28 3.29 14.78 -3.19
N LYS A 29 3.63 15.29 -4.39
CA LYS A 29 2.90 16.38 -5.03
C LYS A 29 1.46 15.99 -5.37
N LEU A 30 1.26 14.80 -5.95
CA LEU A 30 -0.07 14.29 -6.27
C LEU A 30 -0.88 14.04 -5.00
N GLN A 31 -0.27 13.45 -3.97
CA GLN A 31 -0.91 13.22 -2.68
C GLN A 31 -1.30 14.53 -2.00
N SER A 32 -0.42 15.54 -2.02
CA SER A 32 -0.74 16.88 -1.49
C SER A 32 -1.84 17.58 -2.28
N ALA A 33 -1.83 17.46 -3.61
CA ALA A 33 -2.89 18.00 -4.45
C ALA A 33 -4.22 17.30 -4.20
N PHE A 34 -4.22 15.98 -3.96
CA PHE A 34 -5.40 15.22 -3.58
C PHE A 34 -5.93 15.62 -2.21
N THR A 35 -5.08 15.75 -1.19
CA THR A 35 -5.51 16.16 0.16
C THR A 35 -6.01 17.61 0.20
N LYS A 36 -5.36 18.52 -0.54
CA LYS A 36 -5.82 19.91 -0.68
C LYS A 36 -7.07 20.03 -1.58
N GLY A 37 -7.15 19.18 -2.60
CA GLY A 37 -8.24 19.10 -3.58
C GLY A 37 -9.42 18.25 -3.11
N ALA A 38 -9.36 17.64 -1.92
CA ALA A 38 -10.46 16.93 -1.28
C ALA A 38 -11.73 17.80 -1.12
N GLY A 39 -11.64 19.11 -1.35
CA GLY A 39 -12.79 19.99 -1.57
C GLY A 39 -13.61 19.72 -2.85
N TYR A 40 -13.18 18.85 -3.77
CA TYR A 40 -13.90 18.53 -5.01
C TYR A 40 -14.55 17.13 -5.05
N VAL A 41 -14.36 16.28 -4.04
CA VAL A 41 -14.88 14.89 -4.05
C VAL A 41 -16.20 14.78 -3.30
N GLY A 42 -17.13 15.68 -3.61
CA GLY A 42 -18.57 15.48 -3.36
C GLY A 42 -19.30 14.83 -4.54
N ALA A 43 -18.67 14.76 -5.73
CA ALA A 43 -19.34 14.41 -6.99
C ALA A 43 -19.04 13.01 -7.54
N ALA A 44 -18.12 12.24 -6.95
CA ALA A 44 -17.74 10.91 -7.46
C ALA A 44 -18.63 9.75 -6.95
N MET A 45 -19.80 10.05 -6.38
CA MET A 45 -20.74 9.03 -5.84
C MET A 45 -21.65 8.38 -6.90
N ILE A 46 -21.51 8.65 -8.21
CA ILE A 46 -22.48 8.15 -9.22
C ILE A 46 -21.82 7.59 -10.50
N ASN A 47 -20.60 7.06 -10.43
CA ASN A 47 -20.11 6.23 -11.53
C ASN A 47 -19.16 5.15 -11.03
N ASP A 48 -19.60 3.89 -11.11
CA ASP A 48 -18.80 2.71 -10.73
C ASP A 48 -17.48 2.61 -11.52
N ASN A 49 -17.34 3.32 -12.65
CA ASN A 49 -16.09 3.42 -13.43
C ASN A 49 -15.10 4.47 -12.91
N VAL A 50 -15.48 5.31 -11.95
CA VAL A 50 -14.60 6.32 -11.32
C VAL A 50 -14.59 6.07 -9.81
N ARG A 51 -14.45 4.81 -9.41
CA ARG A 51 -13.81 4.57 -8.13
C ARG A 51 -12.47 5.26 -8.21
N ALA A 52 -12.29 6.31 -7.43
CA ALA A 52 -10.99 6.71 -6.92
C ALA A 52 -10.49 5.56 -6.04
N TYR A 53 -10.28 4.38 -6.65
CA TYR A 53 -9.33 3.41 -6.15
C TYR A 53 -8.07 4.24 -6.01
N GLY A 54 -7.66 4.47 -4.76
CA GLY A 54 -6.54 5.32 -4.39
C GLY A 54 -5.24 4.69 -4.87
N GLY A 55 -5.10 4.58 -6.19
CA GLY A 55 -3.86 4.31 -6.86
C GLY A 55 -2.86 5.29 -6.29
N ASN A 56 -1.81 4.71 -5.72
CA ASN A 56 -0.57 5.35 -5.31
C ASN A 56 -0.29 5.43 -3.80
N ILE A 57 -1.21 5.21 -2.86
CA ILE A 57 -0.79 5.27 -1.43
C ILE A 57 0.28 4.20 -1.12
N TYR A 58 0.12 2.99 -1.69
CA TYR A 58 1.13 1.94 -1.60
C TYR A 58 2.36 2.18 -2.50
N GLU A 59 2.26 2.99 -3.55
CA GLU A 59 3.44 3.34 -4.35
C GLU A 59 4.44 4.12 -3.51
N GLY A 60 3.97 5.05 -2.67
CA GLY A 60 4.84 5.75 -1.72
C GLY A 60 5.55 4.79 -0.75
N VAL A 61 4.85 3.74 -0.28
CA VAL A 61 5.44 2.69 0.56
C VAL A 61 6.56 1.96 -0.19
N LEU A 62 6.27 1.52 -1.42
CA LEU A 62 7.23 0.76 -2.22
C LEU A 62 8.43 1.60 -2.67
N ILE A 63 8.23 2.89 -2.99
CA ILE A 63 9.33 3.80 -3.34
C ILE A 63 10.34 3.85 -2.19
N ASN A 64 9.90 4.12 -0.95
CA ASN A 64 10.82 4.15 0.18
C ASN A 64 11.38 2.76 0.51
N TYR A 65 10.62 1.69 0.31
CA TYR A 65 11.13 0.33 0.46
C TYR A 65 12.31 0.03 -0.47
N TYR A 66 12.21 0.36 -1.77
CA TYR A 66 13.30 0.14 -2.72
C TYR A 66 14.49 1.07 -2.48
N LYS A 67 14.24 2.34 -2.12
CA LYS A 67 15.32 3.24 -1.70
C LYS A 67 16.08 2.69 -0.49
N ALA A 68 15.38 2.07 0.46
CA ALA A 68 16.03 1.43 1.61
C ALA A 68 16.96 0.29 1.17
N ILE A 69 16.52 -0.53 0.20
CA ILE A 69 17.33 -1.60 -0.39
C ILE A 69 18.56 -1.02 -1.11
N ASP A 70 18.40 0.01 -1.94
CA ASP A 70 19.54 0.68 -2.59
C ASP A 70 20.57 1.17 -1.57
N TYR A 71 20.13 1.83 -0.50
CA TYR A 71 21.03 2.28 0.57
C TYR A 71 21.69 1.12 1.32
N MET A 72 20.98 0.01 1.59
CA MET A 72 21.60 -1.20 2.15
C MET A 72 22.70 -1.75 1.23
N LEU A 73 22.45 -1.80 -0.09
CA LEU A 73 23.41 -2.30 -1.08
C LEU A 73 24.62 -1.37 -1.25
N LEU A 74 24.46 -0.09 -0.92
CA LEU A 74 25.53 0.90 -0.83
C LEU A 74 26.25 0.90 0.54
N ASN A 75 25.86 0.04 1.48
CA ASN A 75 26.32 0.02 2.88
C ASN A 75 26.04 1.32 3.66
N ASP A 76 25.03 2.09 3.24
CA ASP A 76 24.56 3.29 3.92
C ASP A 76 23.38 2.95 4.85
N ASN A 77 23.69 2.30 5.96
CA ASN A 77 22.69 1.87 6.93
C ASN A 77 21.89 3.04 7.51
N ALA A 78 22.51 4.21 7.66
CA ALA A 78 21.85 5.39 8.20
C ALA A 78 20.69 5.83 7.30
N ASN A 79 20.92 5.95 5.99
CA ASN A 79 19.86 6.29 5.05
C ASN A 79 18.87 5.13 4.83
N ALA A 80 19.34 3.88 4.82
CA ALA A 80 18.45 2.72 4.75
C ALA A 80 17.42 2.71 5.89
N ARG A 81 17.87 2.96 7.12
CA ARG A 81 17.02 3.10 8.30
C ARG A 81 15.99 4.21 8.14
N VAL A 82 16.37 5.36 7.61
CA VAL A 82 15.44 6.48 7.35
C VAL A 82 14.37 6.05 6.36
N GLN A 83 14.74 5.39 5.26
CA GLN A 83 13.79 4.97 4.25
C GLN A 83 12.86 3.86 4.73
N PHE A 84 13.34 2.89 5.52
CA PHE A 84 12.46 1.89 6.15
C PHE A 84 11.48 2.51 7.15
N ASN A 85 11.89 3.50 7.94
CA ASN A 85 10.99 4.23 8.81
C ASN A 85 9.89 4.93 7.99
N ARG A 86 10.26 5.59 6.89
CA ARG A 86 9.30 6.23 5.97
C ARG A 86 8.33 5.23 5.36
N ALA A 87 8.82 4.08 4.87
CA ALA A 87 8.00 3.04 4.28
C ALA A 87 6.96 2.50 5.28
N ASN A 88 7.39 2.15 6.50
CA ASN A 88 6.50 1.66 7.55
C ASN A 88 5.47 2.70 7.98
N GLU A 89 5.87 3.97 8.11
CA GLU A 89 4.95 5.05 8.47
C GLU A 89 3.94 5.35 7.36
N ARG A 90 4.35 5.35 6.09
CA ARG A 90 3.42 5.45 4.95
C ARG A 90 2.44 4.28 4.94
N GLN A 91 2.91 3.08 5.27
CA GLN A 91 2.09 1.88 5.35
C GLN A 91 1.06 1.95 6.48
N ARG A 92 1.44 2.47 7.66
CA ARG A 92 0.50 2.74 8.76
C ARG A 92 -0.59 3.73 8.35
N ARG A 93 -0.23 4.84 7.68
CA ARG A 93 -1.21 5.82 7.18
C ARG A 93 -2.12 5.23 6.11
N ALA A 94 -1.58 4.41 5.21
CA ALA A 94 -2.36 3.72 4.19
C ALA A 94 -3.42 2.83 4.83
N LYS A 95 -3.01 2.01 5.79
CA LYS A 95 -3.90 1.18 6.59
C LYS A 95 -5.05 2.01 7.19
N GLU A 96 -4.73 3.07 7.92
CA GLU A 96 -5.72 3.93 8.57
C GLU A 96 -6.73 4.53 7.59
N PHE A 97 -6.24 5.06 6.46
CA PHE A 97 -7.08 5.62 5.40
C PHE A 97 -8.05 4.57 4.84
N TYR A 98 -7.55 3.40 4.45
CA TYR A 98 -8.42 2.37 3.86
C TYR A 98 -9.40 1.77 4.88
N TYR A 99 -9.00 1.61 6.15
CA TYR A 99 -9.95 1.21 7.19
C TYR A 99 -11.10 2.21 7.30
N GLN A 100 -10.81 3.51 7.30
CA GLN A 100 -11.86 4.54 7.35
C GLN A 100 -12.77 4.51 6.11
N GLU A 101 -12.20 4.38 4.91
CA GLU A 101 -12.98 4.30 3.67
C GLU A 101 -13.87 3.05 3.62
N VAL A 102 -13.38 1.88 4.08
CA VAL A 102 -14.19 0.66 4.18
C VAL A 102 -15.35 0.85 5.16
N GLN A 103 -15.09 1.43 6.34
CA GLN A 103 -16.15 1.67 7.33
C GLN A 103 -17.19 2.67 6.83
N LYS A 104 -16.75 3.72 6.13
CA LYS A 104 -17.64 4.69 5.48
C LYS A 104 -18.51 4.02 4.42
N ALA A 105 -17.92 3.20 3.56
CA ALA A 105 -18.65 2.47 2.52
C ALA A 105 -19.71 1.51 3.13
N ILE A 106 -19.38 0.80 4.21
CA ILE A 106 -20.34 -0.06 4.93
C ILE A 106 -21.51 0.79 5.46
N LYS A 107 -21.22 1.92 6.12
CA LYS A 107 -22.25 2.81 6.64
C LYS A 107 -23.14 3.39 5.54
N ASP A 108 -22.57 3.77 4.40
CA ASP A 108 -23.31 4.31 3.25
C ASP A 108 -24.25 3.25 2.65
N ILE A 109 -23.79 1.99 2.55
CA ILE A 109 -24.64 0.84 2.14
C ILE A 109 -25.82 0.68 3.11
N ASP A 110 -25.57 0.64 4.41
CA ASP A 110 -26.60 0.48 5.44
C ASP A 110 -27.62 1.64 5.43
N SER A 111 -27.14 2.86 5.21
CA SER A 111 -27.97 4.08 5.23
C SER A 111 -28.83 4.24 3.96
N SER A 112 -28.38 3.68 2.83
CA SER A 112 -28.98 3.93 1.51
C SER A 112 -30.32 3.23 1.24
N LYS A 113 -30.82 2.35 2.13
CA LYS A 113 -32.12 1.64 2.04
C LYS A 113 -32.46 1.03 0.66
N LYS A 114 -31.51 0.86 -0.26
CA LYS A 114 -31.67 0.11 -1.52
C LYS A 114 -31.52 -1.39 -1.21
N HIS A 115 -32.51 -1.95 -0.54
CA HIS A 115 -32.63 -3.37 -0.21
C HIS A 115 -32.93 -4.25 -1.44
N ASN A 116 -31.98 -4.39 -2.37
CA ASN A 116 -32.04 -5.43 -3.41
C ASN A 116 -30.80 -6.33 -3.45
N ILE A 117 -29.79 -6.08 -2.61
CA ILE A 117 -28.60 -6.95 -2.52
C ILE A 117 -28.80 -7.92 -1.36
N ASN A 118 -29.08 -9.18 -1.68
CA ASN A 118 -29.10 -10.26 -0.69
C ASN A 118 -27.65 -10.64 -0.36
N ILE A 119 -27.10 -10.03 0.69
CA ILE A 119 -25.70 -10.21 1.09
C ILE A 119 -25.39 -11.69 1.42
N GLU A 120 -26.34 -12.44 1.97
CA GLU A 120 -26.13 -13.87 2.26
C GLU A 120 -25.99 -14.68 0.97
N ARG A 121 -26.85 -14.43 -0.02
CA ARG A 121 -26.73 -15.06 -1.34
C ARG A 121 -25.41 -14.69 -2.01
N SER A 122 -25.03 -13.41 -2.01
CA SER A 122 -23.75 -12.99 -2.60
C SER A 122 -22.55 -13.61 -1.89
N ARG A 123 -22.59 -13.78 -0.56
CA ARG A 123 -21.53 -14.51 0.17
C ARG A 123 -21.45 -15.97 -0.24
N ALA A 124 -22.60 -16.65 -0.33
CA ALA A 124 -22.65 -18.06 -0.74
C ALA A 124 -22.10 -18.26 -2.16
N GLU A 125 -22.52 -17.42 -3.11
CA GLU A 125 -22.03 -17.46 -4.51
C GLU A 125 -20.53 -17.19 -4.60
N VAL A 126 -20.01 -16.21 -3.85
CA VAL A 126 -18.57 -15.93 -3.79
C VAL A 126 -17.81 -17.13 -3.20
N SER A 127 -18.28 -17.71 -2.11
CA SER A 127 -17.65 -18.89 -1.51
C SER A 127 -17.64 -20.10 -2.45
N GLU A 128 -18.73 -20.33 -3.20
CA GLU A 128 -18.80 -21.40 -4.20
C GLU A 128 -17.80 -21.19 -5.34
N ILE A 129 -17.73 -19.98 -5.90
CA ILE A 129 -16.76 -19.63 -6.95
C ILE A 129 -15.34 -19.82 -6.45
N LEU A 130 -15.03 -19.35 -5.24
CA LEU A 130 -13.69 -19.45 -4.66
C LEU A 130 -13.27 -20.91 -4.44
N ASN A 131 -14.15 -21.75 -3.90
CA ASN A 131 -13.87 -23.17 -3.67
C ASN A 131 -13.69 -23.95 -4.98
N ASN A 132 -14.47 -23.61 -6.02
CA ASN A 132 -14.36 -24.24 -7.33
C ASN A 132 -13.10 -23.81 -8.10
N THR A 133 -12.64 -22.57 -7.89
CA THR A 133 -11.47 -22.01 -8.59
C THR A 133 -10.17 -22.36 -7.88
N TYR A 134 -10.18 -22.39 -6.55
CA TYR A 134 -8.98 -22.55 -5.72
C TYR A 134 -9.16 -23.68 -4.70
N SER A 135 -8.52 -24.83 -4.95
CA SER A 135 -8.66 -26.05 -4.14
C SER A 135 -7.97 -26.01 -2.77
N ASN A 136 -7.23 -24.95 -2.46
CA ASN A 136 -6.43 -24.79 -1.25
C ASN A 136 -6.64 -23.45 -0.55
N LEU A 137 -7.62 -22.65 -0.98
CA LEU A 137 -7.83 -21.30 -0.43
C LEU A 137 -8.25 -21.33 1.05
N ASP A 138 -8.91 -22.42 1.46
CA ASP A 138 -9.25 -22.74 2.85
C ASP A 138 -8.02 -22.84 3.78
N LYS A 139 -6.83 -23.06 3.23
CA LYS A 139 -5.57 -23.13 3.98
C LYS A 139 -4.91 -21.77 4.21
N TYR A 140 -5.48 -20.69 3.66
CA TYR A 140 -4.93 -19.34 3.77
C TYR A 140 -5.95 -18.41 4.42
N GLU A 141 -5.49 -17.68 5.42
CA GLU A 141 -6.24 -16.53 5.90
C GLU A 141 -5.87 -15.29 5.07
N ALA A 142 -6.89 -14.49 4.74
CA ALA A 142 -6.66 -13.18 4.15
C ALA A 142 -5.78 -12.37 5.10
N TYR A 143 -4.64 -11.90 4.57
CA TYR A 143 -3.68 -11.16 5.36
C TYR A 143 -4.34 -9.93 5.99
N GLN A 144 -4.32 -9.89 7.32
CA GLN A 144 -4.99 -8.86 8.10
C GLN A 144 -4.15 -7.59 8.15
N GLY A 145 -4.82 -6.45 8.03
CA GLY A 145 -4.21 -5.16 8.36
C GLY A 145 -3.84 -4.26 7.19
N LEU A 146 -4.13 -4.63 5.93
CA LEU A 146 -3.91 -3.73 4.77
C LEU A 146 -2.47 -3.19 4.72
N ILE A 147 -1.49 -4.07 4.94
CA ILE A 147 -0.06 -3.75 4.86
C ILE A 147 0.65 -4.72 3.91
N ASN A 148 1.80 -4.32 3.36
CA ASN A 148 2.66 -5.20 2.59
C ASN A 148 3.66 -5.91 3.54
N PRO A 149 3.54 -7.24 3.72
CA PRO A 149 4.37 -7.96 4.68
C PRO A 149 5.86 -7.97 4.32
N ALA A 150 6.22 -7.85 3.02
CA ALA A 150 7.62 -7.81 2.61
C ALA A 150 8.35 -6.57 3.14
N VAL A 151 7.64 -5.44 3.27
CA VAL A 151 8.17 -4.20 3.83
C VAL A 151 8.50 -4.41 5.31
N SER A 152 7.54 -4.92 6.07
CA SER A 152 7.71 -5.15 7.50
C SER A 152 8.80 -6.20 7.77
N TYR A 153 8.80 -7.32 7.03
CA TYR A 153 9.81 -8.37 7.16
C TYR A 153 11.23 -7.86 6.94
N LEU A 154 11.50 -7.20 5.80
CA LEU A 154 12.85 -6.75 5.49
C LEU A 154 13.30 -5.62 6.42
N SER A 155 12.39 -4.71 6.79
CA SER A 155 12.72 -3.63 7.73
C SER A 155 13.04 -4.18 9.13
N GLY A 156 12.29 -5.17 9.62
CA GLY A 156 12.56 -5.83 10.90
C GLY A 156 13.88 -6.58 10.89
N LEU A 157 14.16 -7.33 9.81
CA LEU A 157 15.46 -7.98 9.61
C LEU A 157 16.60 -6.97 9.62
N PHE A 158 16.45 -5.85 8.90
CA PHE A 158 17.44 -4.77 8.88
C PHE A 158 17.66 -4.21 10.29
N TYR A 159 16.61 -3.89 11.05
CA TYR A 159 16.77 -3.34 12.41
C TYR A 159 17.44 -4.32 13.37
N ALA A 160 17.11 -5.61 13.26
CA ALA A 160 17.75 -6.66 14.05
C ALA A 160 19.26 -6.76 13.76
N LEU A 161 19.66 -6.63 12.50
CA LEU A 161 21.06 -6.68 12.06
C LEU A 161 21.82 -5.39 12.41
N ASP A 162 21.18 -4.23 12.31
CA ASP A 162 21.76 -2.91 12.60
C ASP A 162 21.79 -2.58 14.11
N GLY A 163 21.53 -3.58 14.98
CA GLY A 163 21.67 -3.48 16.44
C GLY A 163 20.49 -2.87 17.20
N ASP A 164 19.37 -2.55 16.53
CA ASP A 164 18.17 -1.98 17.14
C ASP A 164 17.09 -3.05 17.37
N LYS A 165 17.29 -3.82 18.44
CA LYS A 165 16.43 -4.98 18.80
C LYS A 165 15.01 -4.59 19.26
N THR A 166 14.69 -3.31 19.38
CA THR A 166 13.38 -2.84 19.89
C THR A 166 12.35 -2.59 18.79
N ARG A 167 12.77 -2.62 17.51
CA ARG A 167 11.93 -2.32 16.34
C ARG A 167 11.79 -3.48 15.35
N GLY A 168 12.39 -4.64 15.67
CA GLY A 168 12.29 -5.88 14.89
C GLY A 168 11.00 -6.62 15.13
#